data_AF-A0A6G1ME55-F1
#
_entry.id   AF-A0A6G1ME55-F1
#
_cell.length_a   1.000
_cell.length_b   1.000
_cell.length_c   1.000
_cell.angle_alpha   90.00
_cell.angle_beta   90.00
_cell.angle_gamma   90.00
#
_symmetry.space_group_name_H-M   'P 1'
#
loop_
_entity.id
_entity.type
_entity.pdbx_description
1 polymer ?
#
loop_
_entity_poly.entity_id
_entity_poly.type
_entity_poly.pdbx_seq_one_letter_code
_entity_poly.pdbx_strand_id
1 'polypeptide(L)'
;MFFSKIFVCAIALAAPSLAALNTDQTAMTTRLTQMSNADYNTKTTYVDPLTPSLLASYGSQIMSALAATTNDLEFVRSKGASGGPIATGMPTDASFITTSFSLWAGGHASLMMSIKAKNVIFAGSTLPLVMVSILNAHVVGTTRVSDQLQLMLPGSGYASSRTGVVTQANAACKAIKEAIVSLGGSATGGANTCA
;
A
#
# COMPACT_ATOMS: atom_id res chain seq x y z
N MET A 1 16.67 -11.45 -56.27
CA MET A 1 16.00 -10.34 -55.57
C MET A 1 15.66 -10.82 -54.16
N PHE A 2 16.52 -10.51 -53.19
CA PHE A 2 16.42 -10.93 -51.79
C PHE A 2 16.38 -9.68 -50.93
N PHE A 3 15.19 -9.16 -50.61
CA PHE A 3 15.03 -8.18 -49.54
C PHE A 3 13.60 -8.26 -49.00
N SER A 4 13.46 -8.78 -47.77
CA SER A 4 12.83 -8.06 -46.65
C SER A 4 12.46 -9.06 -45.54
N LYS A 5 13.46 -9.45 -44.73
CA LYS A 5 13.26 -10.03 -43.39
C LYS A 5 13.53 -8.99 -42.28
N ILE A 6 13.61 -7.70 -42.63
CA ILE A 6 13.97 -6.60 -41.72
C ILE A 6 12.72 -6.00 -41.06
N PHE A 7 11.74 -6.83 -40.69
CA PHE A 7 10.58 -6.37 -39.91
C PHE A 7 10.21 -7.26 -38.72
N VAL A 8 11.10 -8.19 -38.34
CA VAL A 8 10.89 -9.06 -37.17
C VAL A 8 11.68 -8.57 -35.94
N CYS A 9 12.47 -7.48 -36.05
CA CYS A 9 13.40 -7.05 -35.01
C CYS A 9 13.16 -5.64 -34.43
N ALA A 10 11.94 -5.11 -34.48
CA ALA A 10 11.66 -3.75 -33.97
C ALA A 10 10.62 -3.67 -32.84
N ILE A 11 10.13 -4.80 -32.32
CA ILE A 11 9.39 -4.86 -31.05
C ILE A 11 9.83 -6.10 -30.25
N ALA A 12 11.14 -6.29 -30.12
CA ALA A 12 11.64 -6.81 -28.85
C ALA A 12 11.70 -5.60 -27.92
N LEU A 13 10.52 -5.14 -27.47
CA LEU A 13 10.41 -4.29 -26.30
C LEU A 13 11.23 -5.01 -25.24
N ALA A 14 12.36 -4.44 -24.81
CA ALA A 14 13.34 -5.13 -23.98
C ALA A 14 12.62 -5.70 -22.76
N ALA A 15 12.26 -6.98 -22.81
CA ALA A 15 11.65 -7.65 -21.70
C ALA A 15 12.68 -7.54 -20.57
N PRO A 16 12.31 -6.99 -19.39
CA PRO A 16 13.24 -6.91 -18.28
C PRO A 16 13.87 -8.28 -18.08
N SER A 17 15.18 -8.33 -17.85
CA SER A 17 15.85 -9.61 -17.60
C SER A 17 15.18 -10.28 -16.40
N LEU A 18 15.09 -11.61 -16.39
CA LEU A 18 14.48 -12.36 -15.30
C LEU A 18 15.08 -11.99 -13.92
N ALA A 19 16.37 -11.64 -13.90
CA ALA A 19 17.06 -11.15 -12.71
C ALA A 19 16.60 -9.75 -12.24
N ALA A 20 16.35 -8.83 -13.17
CA ALA A 20 15.79 -7.51 -12.85
C ALA A 20 14.35 -7.63 -12.34
N LEU A 21 13.57 -8.53 -12.95
CA LEU A 21 12.20 -8.86 -12.54
C LEU A 21 12.15 -9.35 -11.09
N ASN A 22 13.03 -10.30 -10.74
CA ASN A 22 13.12 -10.86 -9.39
C ASN A 22 13.63 -9.85 -8.35
N THR A 23 14.53 -8.93 -8.75
CA THR A 23 15.06 -7.89 -7.87
C THR A 23 13.96 -6.91 -7.45
N ASP A 24 13.16 -6.43 -8.41
CA ASP A 24 12.10 -5.46 -8.12
C ASP A 24 10.93 -6.08 -7.35
N GLN A 25 10.57 -7.33 -7.65
CA GLN A 25 9.58 -8.07 -6.85
C GLN A 25 10.06 -8.25 -5.40
N THR A 26 11.34 -8.57 -5.19
CA THR A 26 11.95 -8.68 -3.85
C THR A 26 11.97 -7.34 -3.12
N ALA A 27 12.31 -6.25 -3.83
CA ALA A 27 12.32 -4.92 -3.24
C ALA A 27 10.91 -4.50 -2.78
N MET A 28 9.89 -4.82 -3.58
CA MET A 28 8.50 -4.54 -3.26
C MET A 28 8.03 -5.29 -2.00
N THR A 29 8.25 -6.61 -1.93
CA THR A 29 7.80 -7.43 -0.79
C THR A 29 8.55 -7.10 0.49
N THR A 30 9.85 -6.81 0.38
CA THR A 30 10.66 -6.31 1.49
C THR A 30 10.10 -4.99 2.03
N ARG A 31 9.77 -4.05 1.14
CA ARG A 31 9.21 -2.76 1.54
C ARG A 31 7.86 -2.92 2.24
N LEU A 32 6.95 -3.73 1.69
CA LEU A 32 5.65 -4.01 2.32
C LEU A 32 5.82 -4.58 3.74
N THR A 33 6.80 -5.46 3.94
CA THR A 33 7.09 -6.03 5.27
C THR A 33 7.61 -4.97 6.23
N GLN A 34 8.52 -4.10 5.78
CA GLN A 34 9.03 -2.97 6.57
C GLN A 34 7.92 -1.99 6.95
N MET A 35 7.03 -1.67 6.01
CA MET A 35 5.86 -0.83 6.28
C MET A 35 4.96 -1.45 7.35
N SER A 36 4.67 -2.76 7.25
CA SER A 36 3.87 -3.45 8.27
C SER A 36 4.49 -3.35 9.67
N ASN A 37 5.82 -3.49 9.77
CA ASN A 37 6.53 -3.36 11.03
C ASN A 37 6.50 -1.91 11.55
N ALA A 38 6.64 -0.93 10.66
CA ALA A 38 6.53 0.49 11.00
C ALA A 38 5.13 0.85 11.51
N ASP A 39 4.09 0.33 10.87
CA ASP A 39 2.69 0.52 11.30
C ASP A 39 2.45 -0.12 12.68
N TYR A 40 2.95 -1.35 12.90
CA TYR A 40 2.89 -2.02 14.19
C TYR A 40 3.60 -1.23 15.31
N ASN A 41 4.82 -0.75 15.04
CA ASN A 41 5.59 0.06 16.00
C ASN A 41 4.89 1.39 16.29
N THR A 42 4.37 2.05 15.26
CA THR A 42 3.64 3.32 15.41
C THR A 42 2.41 3.13 16.27
N LYS A 43 1.63 2.06 16.00
CA LYS A 43 0.46 1.70 16.79
C LYS A 43 0.84 1.46 18.24
N THR A 44 1.76 0.53 18.50
CA THR A 44 2.04 0.04 19.86
C THR A 44 2.87 1.01 20.70
N THR A 45 3.78 1.76 20.08
CA THR A 45 4.71 2.65 20.79
C THR A 45 4.14 4.06 20.95
N TYR A 46 3.41 4.57 19.95
CA TYR A 46 3.02 5.98 19.92
C TYR A 46 1.51 6.20 20.05
N VAL A 47 0.66 5.33 19.49
CA VAL A 47 -0.81 5.57 19.41
C VAL A 47 -1.60 4.87 20.52
N ASP A 48 -1.36 3.59 20.78
CA ASP A 48 -2.07 2.83 21.81
C ASP A 48 -1.87 3.39 23.23
N PRO A 49 -0.64 3.74 23.67
CA PRO A 49 -0.41 4.36 24.98
C PRO A 49 -0.77 5.85 25.02
N LEU A 50 -1.22 6.43 23.90
CA LEU A 50 -1.41 7.87 23.77
C LEU A 50 -2.43 8.42 24.79
N THR A 51 -2.00 9.48 25.46
CA THR A 51 -2.78 10.33 26.37
C THR A 51 -2.65 11.79 25.91
N PRO A 52 -3.48 12.73 26.44
CA PRO A 52 -3.34 14.15 26.10
C PRO A 52 -1.94 14.72 26.37
N SER A 53 -1.27 14.32 27.45
CA SER A 53 0.09 14.79 27.76
C SER A 53 1.16 14.20 26.85
N LEU A 54 1.00 12.96 26.41
CA LEU A 54 1.94 12.29 25.50
C LEU A 54 1.82 12.74 24.05
N LEU A 55 0.70 13.36 23.66
CA LEU A 55 0.51 13.86 22.29
C LEU A 55 1.56 14.87 21.87
N ALA A 56 1.99 15.75 22.79
CA ALA A 56 3.05 16.73 22.51
C ALA A 56 4.40 16.06 22.20
N SER A 57 4.67 14.89 22.81
CA SER A 57 5.93 14.16 22.67
C SER A 57 5.95 13.23 21.46
N TYR A 58 4.79 12.70 21.05
CA TYR A 58 4.69 11.68 19.99
C TYR A 58 4.05 12.16 18.69
N GLY A 59 3.42 13.34 18.69
CA GLY A 59 2.71 13.85 17.53
C GLY A 59 3.59 13.91 16.28
N SER A 60 4.82 14.39 16.38
CA SER A 60 5.73 14.50 15.24
C SER A 60 6.19 13.14 14.71
N GLN A 61 6.42 12.16 15.58
CA GLN A 61 6.78 10.79 15.19
C GLN A 61 5.61 10.09 14.48
N ILE A 62 4.38 10.26 14.98
CA ILE A 62 3.17 9.74 14.30
C ILE A 62 3.05 10.36 12.91
N MET A 63 3.18 11.69 12.80
CA MET A 63 3.10 12.37 11.50
C MET A 63 4.18 11.94 10.53
N SER A 64 5.41 11.77 11.01
CA SER A 64 6.55 11.30 10.21
C SER A 64 6.31 9.88 9.69
N ALA A 65 5.84 8.97 10.55
CA ALA A 65 5.51 7.61 10.16
C ALA A 65 4.41 7.56 9.09
N LEU A 66 3.32 8.33 9.29
CA LEU A 66 2.24 8.41 8.30
C LEU A 66 2.73 9.02 6.96
N ALA A 67 3.58 10.05 6.99
CA ALA A 67 4.15 10.61 5.77
C ALA A 67 5.05 9.61 5.03
N ALA A 68 5.84 8.81 5.77
CA ALA A 68 6.68 7.77 5.20
C ALA A 68 5.87 6.72 4.43
N THR A 69 4.73 6.29 4.98
CA THR A 69 3.82 5.34 4.31
C THR A 69 3.39 5.83 2.91
N THR A 70 3.15 7.13 2.72
CA THR A 70 2.81 7.69 1.39
C THR A 70 3.92 7.46 0.38
N ASN A 71 5.17 7.71 0.77
CA ASN A 71 6.34 7.51 -0.09
C ASN A 71 6.59 6.02 -0.35
N ASP A 72 6.42 5.19 0.68
CA ASP A 72 6.61 3.74 0.56
C ASP A 72 5.55 3.10 -0.36
N LEU A 73 4.31 3.58 -0.35
CA LEU A 73 3.27 3.13 -1.29
C LEU A 73 3.63 3.43 -2.74
N GLU A 74 4.15 4.63 -3.02
CA GLU A 74 4.61 4.98 -4.37
C GLU A 74 5.83 4.14 -4.78
N PHE A 75 6.75 3.88 -3.85
CA PHE A 75 7.87 2.97 -4.08
C PHE A 75 7.35 1.57 -4.46
N VAL A 76 6.46 0.98 -3.66
CA VAL A 76 5.86 -0.35 -3.90
C VAL A 76 5.20 -0.39 -5.28
N ARG A 77 4.39 0.63 -5.61
CA ARG A 77 3.75 0.74 -6.93
C ARG A 77 4.79 0.79 -8.06
N SER A 78 5.84 1.61 -7.91
CA SER A 78 6.88 1.74 -8.93
C SER A 78 7.63 0.42 -9.16
N LYS A 79 7.89 -0.34 -8.10
CA LYS A 79 8.56 -1.65 -8.16
C LYS A 79 7.66 -2.74 -8.72
N GLY A 80 6.37 -2.72 -8.40
CA GLY A 80 5.39 -3.59 -9.05
C GLY A 80 5.28 -3.31 -10.56
N ALA A 81 5.37 -2.04 -10.97
CA ALA A 81 5.35 -1.67 -12.38
C ALA A 81 6.61 -2.13 -13.12
N SER A 82 7.79 -1.92 -12.56
CA SER A 82 9.06 -2.33 -13.18
C SER A 82 9.28 -3.85 -13.14
N GLY A 83 8.79 -4.51 -12.09
CA GLY A 83 8.81 -5.97 -11.93
C GLY A 83 7.81 -6.72 -12.80
N GLY A 84 6.93 -6.02 -13.53
CA GLY A 84 6.08 -6.62 -14.57
C GLY A 84 5.13 -7.75 -14.12
N PRO A 85 4.47 -8.40 -15.08
CA PRO A 85 3.58 -9.53 -14.80
C PRO A 85 4.33 -10.77 -14.35
N ILE A 86 3.77 -11.46 -13.36
CA ILE A 86 4.21 -12.80 -12.93
C ILE A 86 3.85 -13.80 -14.02
N ALA A 87 4.83 -14.61 -14.42
CA ALA A 87 4.63 -15.61 -15.47
C ALA A 87 3.65 -16.70 -15.02
N THR A 88 2.85 -17.22 -15.95
CA THR A 88 1.91 -18.30 -15.67
C THR A 88 2.61 -19.51 -15.07
N GLY A 89 2.01 -20.11 -14.03
CA GLY A 89 2.58 -21.28 -13.36
C GLY A 89 3.59 -20.96 -12.25
N MET A 90 3.69 -19.69 -11.83
CA MET A 90 4.48 -19.26 -10.67
C MET A 90 3.56 -18.90 -9.47
N PRO A 91 2.91 -19.89 -8.81
CA PRO A 91 2.00 -19.62 -7.69
C PRO A 91 2.72 -19.13 -6.43
N THR A 92 4.00 -19.51 -6.24
CA THR A 92 4.79 -19.10 -5.08
C THR A 92 5.07 -17.59 -5.10
N ASP A 93 5.46 -17.03 -6.25
CA ASP A 93 5.73 -15.60 -6.38
C ASP A 93 4.47 -14.76 -6.18
N ALA A 94 3.36 -15.21 -6.78
CA ALA A 94 2.05 -14.62 -6.57
C ALA A 94 1.62 -14.67 -5.09
N SER A 95 1.83 -15.81 -4.42
CA SER A 95 1.53 -15.98 -3.00
C SER A 95 2.38 -15.05 -2.12
N PHE A 96 3.68 -14.94 -2.41
CA PHE A 96 4.59 -14.10 -1.63
C PHE A 96 4.19 -12.63 -1.68
N ILE A 97 3.94 -12.11 -2.90
CA ILE A 97 3.52 -10.72 -3.09
C ILE A 97 2.17 -10.44 -2.44
N THR A 98 1.17 -11.30 -2.65
CA THR A 98 -0.16 -11.10 -2.08
C THR A 98 -0.19 -11.25 -0.56
N THR A 99 0.66 -12.12 0.01
CA THR A 99 0.82 -12.27 1.46
C THR A 99 1.47 -11.03 2.07
N SER A 100 2.56 -10.52 1.49
CA SER A 100 3.21 -9.29 1.98
C SER A 100 2.26 -8.09 1.93
N PHE A 101 1.48 -7.95 0.86
CA PHE A 101 0.47 -6.89 0.78
C PHE A 101 -0.63 -7.06 1.83
N SER A 102 -1.12 -8.28 2.04
CA SER A 102 -2.15 -8.56 3.04
C SER A 102 -1.67 -8.27 4.46
N LEU A 103 -0.42 -8.61 4.77
CA LEU A 103 0.20 -8.34 6.06
C LEU A 103 0.24 -6.83 6.33
N TRP A 104 0.78 -6.07 5.38
CA TRP A 104 0.80 -4.61 5.49
C TRP A 104 -0.61 -4.01 5.59
N ALA A 105 -1.52 -4.37 4.68
CA ALA A 105 -2.87 -3.82 4.64
C ALA A 105 -3.61 -4.08 5.97
N GLY A 106 -3.48 -5.28 6.55
CA GLY A 106 -4.05 -5.61 7.86
C GLY A 106 -3.41 -4.82 9.00
N GLY A 107 -2.08 -4.70 9.02
CA GLY A 107 -1.36 -3.90 10.01
C GLY A 107 -1.72 -2.42 9.95
N HIS A 108 -1.78 -1.86 8.75
CA HIS A 108 -2.16 -0.47 8.50
C HIS A 108 -3.60 -0.21 8.92
N ALA A 109 -4.54 -1.09 8.58
CA ALA A 109 -5.92 -1.01 9.04
C ALA A 109 -6.03 -1.01 10.57
N SER A 110 -5.22 -1.83 11.24
CA SER A 110 -5.16 -1.86 12.71
C SER A 110 -4.65 -0.53 13.30
N LEU A 111 -3.61 0.06 12.72
CA LEU A 111 -3.14 1.40 13.10
C LEU A 111 -4.23 2.47 12.93
N MET A 112 -4.94 2.46 11.79
CA MET A 112 -6.03 3.41 11.53
C MET A 112 -7.16 3.29 12.55
N MET A 113 -7.52 2.06 12.93
CA MET A 113 -8.51 1.81 13.96
C MET A 113 -8.07 2.32 15.33
N SER A 114 -6.77 2.21 15.66
CA SER A 114 -6.21 2.83 16.88
C SER A 114 -6.27 4.36 16.83
N ILE A 115 -5.91 4.98 15.70
CA ILE A 115 -6.02 6.44 15.54
C ILE A 115 -7.46 6.90 15.72
N LYS A 116 -8.42 6.20 15.08
CA LYS A 116 -9.85 6.44 15.24
C LYS A 116 -10.29 6.36 16.70
N ALA A 117 -9.88 5.31 17.42
CA ALA A 117 -10.24 5.13 18.83
C ALA A 117 -9.67 6.23 19.74
N LYS A 118 -8.61 6.92 19.31
CA LYS A 118 -7.92 7.99 20.05
C LYS A 118 -8.29 9.39 19.54
N ASN A 119 -9.31 9.53 18.69
CA ASN A 119 -9.67 10.79 18.05
C ASN A 119 -9.87 11.98 19.02
N VAL A 120 -10.47 11.75 20.19
CA VAL A 120 -10.70 12.78 21.22
C VAL A 120 -9.39 13.43 21.67
N ILE A 121 -8.31 12.65 21.75
CA ILE A 121 -6.97 13.16 22.13
C ILE A 121 -6.43 14.07 21.02
N PHE A 122 -6.61 13.69 19.75
CA PHE A 122 -6.15 14.50 18.62
C PHE A 122 -6.95 15.79 18.43
N ALA A 123 -8.24 15.82 18.80
CA ALA A 123 -9.14 16.94 18.59
C ALA A 123 -8.69 18.27 19.24
N GLY A 124 -7.90 18.20 20.32
CA GLY A 124 -7.34 19.37 20.99
C GLY A 124 -6.10 19.97 20.31
N SER A 125 -5.69 19.47 19.13
CA SER A 125 -4.47 19.87 18.43
C SER A 125 -4.74 20.23 16.96
N THR A 126 -3.73 20.75 16.27
CA THR A 126 -3.78 21.01 14.82
C THR A 126 -3.43 19.78 13.96
N LEU A 127 -3.00 18.67 14.59
CA LEU A 127 -2.62 17.44 13.90
C LEU A 127 -3.73 16.83 13.02
N PRO A 128 -5.02 16.83 13.42
CA PRO A 128 -6.09 16.24 12.61
C PRO A 128 -6.11 16.76 11.16
N LEU A 129 -5.88 18.06 10.94
CA LEU A 129 -5.92 18.65 9.61
C LEU A 129 -4.84 18.05 8.69
N VAL A 130 -3.62 17.92 9.21
CA VAL A 130 -2.50 17.37 8.45
C VAL A 130 -2.64 15.85 8.30
N MET A 131 -3.09 15.15 9.35
CA MET A 131 -3.38 13.71 9.29
C MET A 131 -4.41 13.41 8.21
N VAL A 132 -5.53 14.13 8.16
CA VAL A 132 -6.59 13.91 7.16
C VAL A 132 -6.04 14.02 5.74
N SER A 133 -5.19 14.99 5.45
CA SER A 133 -4.56 15.11 4.13
C SER A 133 -3.68 13.91 3.79
N ILE A 134 -2.86 13.45 4.75
CA ILE A 134 -1.95 12.31 4.55
C ILE A 134 -2.74 11.01 4.39
N LEU A 135 -3.76 10.79 5.21
CA LEU A 135 -4.62 9.61 5.14
C LEU A 135 -5.39 9.54 3.82
N ASN A 136 -5.82 10.68 3.28
CA ASN A 136 -6.39 10.71 1.93
C ASN A 136 -5.36 10.30 0.86
N ALA A 137 -4.09 10.67 1.01
CA ALA A 137 -3.03 10.18 0.14
C ALA A 137 -2.80 8.65 0.30
N HIS A 138 -2.99 8.09 1.50
CA HIS A 138 -2.94 6.65 1.72
C HIS A 138 -4.06 5.90 1.00
N VAL A 139 -5.29 6.44 0.96
CA VAL A 139 -6.39 5.88 0.16
C VAL A 139 -5.99 5.77 -1.31
N VAL A 140 -5.45 6.85 -1.87
CA VAL A 140 -5.00 6.89 -3.28
C VAL A 140 -3.82 5.94 -3.52
N GLY A 141 -2.83 5.94 -2.64
CA GLY A 141 -1.65 5.06 -2.74
C GLY A 141 -2.03 3.58 -2.66
N THR A 142 -2.93 3.22 -1.73
CA THR A 142 -3.44 1.85 -1.56
C THR A 142 -4.17 1.38 -2.82
N THR A 143 -5.01 2.25 -3.40
CA THR A 143 -5.71 2.01 -4.67
C THR A 143 -4.70 1.68 -5.78
N ARG A 144 -3.70 2.55 -5.96
CA ARG A 144 -2.68 2.38 -7.01
C ARG A 144 -1.85 1.11 -6.83
N VAL A 145 -1.49 0.76 -5.59
CA VAL A 145 -0.79 -0.51 -5.31
C VAL A 145 -1.71 -1.69 -5.61
N SER A 146 -2.97 -1.65 -5.20
CA SER A 146 -3.95 -2.71 -5.50
C SER A 146 -4.10 -2.93 -7.00
N ASP A 147 -4.29 -1.87 -7.78
CA ASP A 147 -4.37 -1.92 -9.24
C ASP A 147 -3.09 -2.48 -9.86
N GLN A 148 -1.92 -2.04 -9.38
CA GLN A 148 -0.64 -2.55 -9.86
C GLN A 148 -0.48 -4.04 -9.59
N LEU A 149 -0.86 -4.51 -8.41
CA LEU A 149 -0.82 -5.93 -8.06
C LEU A 149 -1.78 -6.77 -8.91
N GLN A 150 -2.94 -6.22 -9.31
CA GLN A 150 -3.83 -6.89 -10.24
C GLN A 150 -3.20 -7.04 -11.63
N LEU A 151 -2.49 -6.02 -12.12
CA LEU A 151 -1.74 -6.09 -13.38
C LEU A 151 -0.59 -7.09 -13.33
N MET A 152 0.05 -7.25 -12.17
CA MET A 152 1.12 -8.23 -11.97
C MET A 152 0.62 -9.69 -11.98
N LEU A 153 -0.68 -9.92 -11.84
CA LEU A 153 -1.28 -11.24 -11.72
C LEU A 153 -2.15 -11.55 -12.95
N PRO A 154 -1.59 -11.78 -14.15
CA PRO A 154 -2.37 -11.95 -15.37
C PRO A 154 -3.03 -13.34 -15.48
N GLY A 155 -4.24 -13.39 -16.04
CA GLY A 155 -4.89 -14.65 -16.42
C GLY A 155 -5.77 -15.28 -15.33
N SER A 156 -6.49 -16.35 -15.68
CA SER A 156 -7.48 -16.98 -14.79
C SER A 156 -6.87 -17.69 -13.59
N GLY A 157 -5.64 -18.19 -13.69
CA GLY A 157 -4.94 -18.91 -12.62
C GLY A 157 -4.67 -18.10 -11.35
N TYR A 158 -4.70 -16.76 -11.43
CA TYR A 158 -4.49 -15.86 -10.28
C TYR A 158 -5.76 -15.14 -9.83
N ALA A 159 -6.95 -15.57 -10.25
CA ALA A 159 -8.21 -14.91 -9.92
C ALA A 159 -8.44 -14.79 -8.40
N SER A 160 -8.15 -15.84 -7.64
CA SER A 160 -8.27 -15.82 -6.18
C SER A 160 -7.29 -14.85 -5.54
N SER A 161 -6.04 -14.79 -6.03
CA SER A 161 -5.02 -13.84 -5.56
C SER A 161 -5.44 -12.39 -5.80
N ARG A 162 -5.98 -12.06 -6.99
CA ARG A 162 -6.51 -10.72 -7.27
C ARG A 162 -7.68 -10.36 -6.37
N THR A 163 -8.60 -11.30 -6.16
CA THR A 163 -9.74 -11.11 -5.25
C THR A 163 -9.28 -10.85 -3.83
N GLY A 164 -8.27 -11.58 -3.36
CA GLY A 164 -7.65 -11.37 -2.05
C GLY A 164 -7.03 -9.97 -1.93
N VAL A 165 -6.24 -9.54 -2.92
CA VAL A 165 -5.65 -8.19 -2.96
C VAL A 165 -6.72 -7.10 -2.87
N VAL A 166 -7.78 -7.19 -3.69
CA VAL A 166 -8.88 -6.20 -3.66
C VAL A 166 -9.59 -6.19 -2.32
N THR A 167 -9.84 -7.37 -1.74
CA THR A 167 -10.50 -7.50 -0.42
C THR A 167 -9.68 -6.80 0.67
N GLN A 168 -8.36 -7.04 0.71
CA GLN A 168 -7.49 -6.44 1.71
C GLN A 168 -7.28 -4.94 1.50
N ALA A 169 -7.17 -4.50 0.24
CA ALA A 169 -7.13 -3.07 -0.08
C ALA A 169 -8.40 -2.38 0.42
N ASN A 170 -9.58 -2.92 0.10
CA ASN A 170 -10.86 -2.36 0.56
C ASN A 170 -10.96 -2.30 2.09
N ALA A 171 -10.50 -3.33 2.80
CA ALA A 171 -10.47 -3.33 4.26
C ALA A 171 -9.56 -2.21 4.82
N ALA A 172 -8.37 -2.03 4.24
CA ALA A 172 -7.47 -0.94 4.61
C ALA A 172 -8.08 0.44 4.30
N CYS A 173 -8.60 0.66 3.08
CA CYS A 173 -9.29 1.91 2.73
C CYS A 173 -10.45 2.21 3.66
N LYS A 174 -11.28 1.21 4.00
CA LYS A 174 -12.36 1.40 4.96
C LYS A 174 -11.84 1.93 6.30
N ALA A 175 -10.80 1.29 6.87
CA ALA A 175 -10.22 1.74 8.13
C ALA A 175 -9.64 3.16 8.04
N ILE A 176 -8.91 3.48 6.95
CA ILE A 176 -8.37 4.82 6.71
C ILE A 176 -9.49 5.86 6.64
N LYS A 177 -10.57 5.57 5.90
CA LYS A 177 -11.71 6.48 5.72
C LYS A 177 -12.46 6.70 7.03
N GLU A 178 -12.66 5.64 7.82
CA GLU A 178 -13.25 5.77 9.16
C GLU A 178 -12.36 6.60 10.10
N ALA A 179 -11.03 6.47 10.02
CA ALA A 179 -10.11 7.32 10.77
C ALA A 179 -10.21 8.79 10.34
N ILE A 180 -10.24 9.08 9.03
CA ILE A 180 -10.44 10.44 8.49
C ILE A 180 -11.72 11.07 9.04
N VAL A 181 -12.84 10.36 8.98
CA VAL A 181 -14.14 10.85 9.48
C VAL A 181 -14.07 11.10 10.98
N SER A 182 -13.43 10.21 11.74
CA SER A 182 -13.30 10.36 13.19
C SER A 182 -12.46 11.58 13.61
N LEU A 183 -11.57 12.02 12.72
CA LEU A 183 -10.74 13.22 12.87
C LEU A 183 -11.46 14.50 12.36
N GLY A 184 -12.73 14.41 11.97
CA GLY A 184 -13.53 15.53 11.46
C GLY A 184 -13.27 15.86 9.98
N GLY A 185 -12.56 14.99 9.25
CA GLY A 185 -12.27 15.15 7.83
C GLY A 185 -13.31 14.52 6.90
N SER A 186 -13.17 14.81 5.61
CA SER A 186 -13.90 14.12 4.54
C SER A 186 -12.95 13.20 3.78
N ALA A 187 -13.35 11.94 3.62
CA ALA A 187 -12.60 10.95 2.86
C ALA A 187 -12.83 11.11 1.35
N THR A 188 -11.80 10.87 0.56
CA THR A 188 -11.88 10.82 -0.91
C THR A 188 -12.38 9.46 -1.42
N GLY A 189 -13.05 9.46 -2.58
CA GLY A 189 -13.55 8.26 -3.27
C GLY A 189 -14.88 7.71 -2.72
N GLY A 190 -15.34 6.57 -3.27
CA GLY A 190 -16.59 5.91 -2.89
C GLY A 190 -16.58 5.33 -1.47
N ALA A 191 -17.75 4.92 -0.95
CA ALA A 191 -17.86 4.36 0.39
C ALA A 191 -17.10 3.02 0.51
N ASN A 192 -16.17 2.91 1.48
CA ASN A 192 -15.51 1.67 1.91
C ASN A 192 -14.69 0.90 0.86
N THR A 193 -14.40 1.46 -0.32
CA THR A 193 -13.60 0.79 -1.34
C THR A 193 -12.37 1.60 -1.75
N CYS A 194 -11.30 0.91 -2.14
CA CYS A 194 -10.19 1.45 -2.92
C CYS A 194 -10.43 1.25 -4.44
N ALA A 195 -11.60 0.74 -4.84
CA ALA A 195 -11.97 0.42 -6.22
C ALA A 195 -13.37 0.97 -6.52
#